data_AF-A0A962EKP8-F1
#
_entry.id   AF-A0A962EKP8-F1
#
_cell.length_a   1.000
_cell.length_b   1.000
_cell.length_c   1.000
_cell.angle_alpha   90.00
_cell.angle_beta   90.00
_cell.angle_gamma   90.00
#
_symmetry.space_group_name_H-M   'P 1'
#
loop_
_entity.id
_entity.type
_entity.pdbx_description
1 polymer ?
#
loop_
_entity_poly.entity_id
_entity_poly.type
_entity_poly.pdbx_seq_one_letter_code
_entity_poly.pdbx_strand_id
1 'polypeptide(L)'
;ILFRTLEKHIIGERLAQGFDGDVDGFISFSLSVQNRRKSRAGLAFENHLEILFQECGIRYARTPVTEQKSKPDFIFPGEKEYHDSSFDSLRLTMLGVKSSCKDRWRQVLAEADRIERKHLLTLEAAISKSQTDEMQSKKLQLVLPRGLHNTYSAEQQSWLMDVSGFTTLVLDRQSGHS
;
A
#
# COMPACT_ATOMS: atom_id res chain seq x y z
N ILE A 1 11.06 2.93 -19.38
CA ILE A 1 11.05 2.95 -20.87
C ILE A 1 10.91 1.54 -21.44
N LEU A 2 11.72 0.56 -20.99
CA LEU A 2 11.69 -0.85 -21.44
C LEU A 2 10.30 -1.53 -21.36
N PHE A 3 9.57 -1.33 -20.26
CA PHE A 3 8.25 -1.92 -20.03
C PHE A 3 7.19 -1.49 -21.06
N ARG A 4 7.13 -0.19 -21.37
CA ARG A 4 6.15 0.36 -22.31
C ARG A 4 6.39 -0.14 -23.73
N THR A 5 7.65 -0.45 -24.08
CA THR A 5 8.02 -0.97 -25.40
C THR A 5 7.58 -2.42 -25.58
N LEU A 6 7.85 -3.30 -24.61
CA LEU A 6 7.41 -4.70 -24.65
C LEU A 6 5.87 -4.82 -24.58
N GLU A 7 5.24 -4.00 -23.74
CA GLU A 7 3.78 -3.99 -23.61
C GLU A 7 3.09 -3.51 -24.89
N LYS A 8 3.62 -2.48 -25.57
CA LYS A 8 3.12 -2.03 -26.87
C LYS A 8 3.22 -3.13 -27.94
N HIS A 9 4.29 -3.93 -27.93
CA HIS A 9 4.47 -5.01 -28.89
C HIS A 9 3.42 -6.13 -28.68
N ILE A 10 3.28 -6.61 -27.44
CA ILE A 10 2.33 -7.68 -27.09
C ILE A 10 0.86 -7.25 -27.27
N ILE A 11 0.52 -6.02 -26.88
CA ILE A 11 -0.85 -5.50 -27.07
C ILE A 11 -1.11 -5.20 -28.55
N GLY A 12 -0.09 -4.71 -29.27
CA GLY A 12 -0.18 -4.37 -30.69
C GLY A 12 -0.51 -5.58 -31.56
N GLU A 13 0.10 -6.74 -31.32
CA GLU A 13 -0.20 -7.97 -32.05
C GLU A 13 -1.66 -8.43 -31.86
N ARG A 14 -2.19 -8.36 -30.63
CA ARG A 14 -3.58 -8.74 -30.36
C ARG A 14 -4.58 -7.74 -30.92
N LEU A 15 -4.28 -6.44 -30.90
CA LEU A 15 -5.12 -5.42 -31.54
C LEU A 15 -5.13 -5.57 -33.07
N ALA A 16 -4.00 -5.96 -33.67
CA ALA A 16 -3.87 -6.19 -35.10
C ALA A 16 -4.65 -7.43 -35.58
N GLN A 17 -4.80 -8.45 -34.72
CA GLN A 17 -5.66 -9.61 -34.98
C GLN A 17 -7.16 -9.28 -34.96
N GLY A 18 -7.56 -8.13 -34.43
CA GLY A 18 -8.97 -7.74 -34.32
C GLY A 18 -9.74 -8.56 -33.27
N PHE A 19 -11.00 -8.20 -33.09
CA PHE A 19 -11.95 -8.91 -32.21
C PHE A 19 -13.18 -9.44 -32.98
N ASP A 20 -13.21 -9.31 -34.32
CA ASP A 20 -14.26 -9.86 -35.20
C ASP A 20 -15.72 -9.67 -34.71
N GLY A 21 -16.02 -8.50 -34.15
CA GLY A 21 -17.36 -8.18 -33.62
C GLY A 21 -17.65 -8.72 -32.21
N ASP A 22 -16.71 -9.43 -31.57
CA ASP A 22 -16.75 -9.84 -30.17
C ASP A 22 -16.44 -8.66 -29.24
N VAL A 23 -17.48 -7.89 -28.94
CA VAL A 23 -17.44 -6.75 -28.03
C VAL A 23 -17.03 -7.19 -26.62
N ASP A 24 -17.49 -8.35 -26.15
CA ASP A 24 -17.19 -8.84 -24.79
C ASP A 24 -15.72 -9.28 -24.67
N GLY A 25 -15.17 -9.91 -25.70
CA GLY A 25 -13.75 -10.23 -25.82
C GLY A 25 -12.85 -8.98 -25.79
N PHE A 26 -13.29 -7.89 -26.43
CA PHE A 26 -12.59 -6.60 -26.39
C PHE A 26 -12.59 -5.99 -24.98
N ILE A 27 -13.74 -5.95 -24.31
CA ILE A 27 -13.87 -5.40 -22.95
C ILE A 27 -13.04 -6.21 -21.94
N SER A 28 -13.11 -7.54 -22.00
CA SER A 28 -12.34 -8.43 -21.14
C SER A 28 -10.83 -8.25 -21.32
N PHE A 29 -10.36 -8.15 -22.57
CA PHE A 29 -8.95 -7.89 -22.88
C PHE A 29 -8.50 -6.52 -22.36
N SER A 30 -9.30 -5.47 -22.57
CA SER A 30 -9.02 -4.12 -22.08
C SER A 30 -8.89 -4.07 -20.55
N LEU A 31 -9.82 -4.72 -19.84
CA LEU A 31 -9.78 -4.84 -18.38
C LEU A 31 -8.54 -5.61 -17.91
N SER A 32 -8.17 -6.71 -18.59
CA SER A 32 -6.97 -7.50 -18.29
C SER A 32 -5.69 -6.68 -18.42
N VAL A 33 -5.55 -5.89 -19.49
CA VAL A 33 -4.41 -4.97 -19.70
C VAL A 33 -4.35 -3.92 -18.59
N GLN A 34 -5.47 -3.28 -18.27
CA GLN A 34 -5.52 -2.28 -17.21
C GLN A 34 -5.18 -2.86 -15.84
N ASN A 35 -5.69 -4.06 -15.52
CA ASN A 35 -5.40 -4.77 -14.28
C ASN A 35 -3.93 -5.19 -14.19
N ARG A 36 -3.32 -5.63 -15.30
CA ARG A 36 -1.88 -5.93 -15.38
C ARG A 36 -1.02 -4.70 -15.09
N ARG A 37 -1.37 -3.54 -15.63
CA ARG A 37 -0.69 -2.26 -15.33
C ARG A 37 -0.83 -1.88 -13.85
N LYS A 38 -2.03 -1.99 -13.29
CA LYS A 38 -2.29 -1.72 -11.86
C LYS A 38 -1.51 -2.66 -10.95
N SER A 39 -1.52 -3.96 -11.23
CA SER A 39 -0.78 -4.97 -10.47
C SER A 39 0.73 -4.73 -10.51
N ARG A 40 1.29 -4.42 -11.69
CA ARG A 40 2.72 -4.14 -11.83
C ARG A 40 3.15 -2.83 -11.17
N ALA A 41 2.32 -1.79 -11.25
CA ALA A 41 2.56 -0.54 -10.54
C ALA A 41 2.54 -0.74 -9.02
N GLY A 42 1.59 -1.54 -8.50
CA GLY A 42 1.55 -1.94 -7.10
C GLY A 42 2.81 -2.70 -6.68
N LEU A 43 3.19 -3.74 -7.44
CA LEU A 43 4.37 -4.54 -7.15
C LEU A 43 5.68 -3.72 -7.16
N ALA A 44 5.84 -2.84 -8.15
CA ALA A 44 7.00 -1.96 -8.21
C ALA A 44 7.04 -0.97 -7.03
N PHE A 45 5.87 -0.51 -6.58
CA PHE A 45 5.77 0.38 -5.43
C PHE A 45 6.18 -0.34 -4.13
N GLU A 46 5.69 -1.55 -3.91
CA GLU A 46 6.10 -2.39 -2.78
C GLU A 46 7.60 -2.71 -2.81
N ASN A 47 8.16 -3.04 -3.99
CA ASN A 47 9.59 -3.31 -4.13
C ASN A 47 10.46 -2.10 -3.77
N HIS A 48 10.04 -0.87 -4.13
CA HIS A 48 10.76 0.34 -3.73
C HIS A 48 10.73 0.55 -2.21
N LEU A 49 9.63 0.17 -1.54
CA LEU A 49 9.54 0.24 -0.09
C LEU A 49 10.45 -0.77 0.60
N GLU A 50 10.58 -1.98 0.06
CA GLU A 50 11.55 -2.94 0.57
C GLU A 50 12.98 -2.38 0.54
N ILE A 51 13.39 -1.83 -0.60
CA ILE A 51 14.71 -1.19 -0.73
C ILE A 51 14.84 -0.06 0.29
N LEU A 52 13.84 0.82 0.40
CA LEU A 52 13.84 1.90 1.39
C LEU A 52 14.03 1.38 2.82
N PHE A 53 13.25 0.37 3.23
CA PHE A 53 13.31 -0.17 4.58
C PHE A 53 14.66 -0.85 4.85
N GLN A 54 15.22 -1.56 3.86
CA GLN A 54 16.56 -2.15 3.95
C GLN A 54 17.65 -1.10 4.13
N GLU A 55 17.64 -0.04 3.32
CA GLU A 55 18.60 1.07 3.42
C GLU A 55 18.47 1.84 4.75
N CYS A 56 17.27 1.92 5.31
CA CYS A 56 17.03 2.48 6.64
C CYS A 56 17.36 1.52 7.80
N GLY A 57 17.75 0.27 7.54
CA GLY A 57 18.01 -0.74 8.58
C GLY A 57 16.75 -1.19 9.33
N ILE A 58 15.56 -1.00 8.75
CA ILE A 58 14.28 -1.35 9.36
C ILE A 58 14.04 -2.85 9.19
N ARG A 59 13.78 -3.57 10.29
CA ARG A 59 13.33 -4.96 10.22
C ARG A 59 11.85 -5.01 9.82
N TYR A 60 11.49 -5.90 8.91
CA TYR A 60 10.12 -6.10 8.47
C TYR A 60 9.88 -7.54 8.01
N ALA A 61 8.62 -7.92 7.90
CA ALA A 61 8.16 -9.08 7.14
C ALA A 61 7.19 -8.63 6.04
N ARG A 62 7.41 -9.11 4.81
CA ARG A 62 6.55 -8.85 3.65
C ARG A 62 5.51 -9.95 3.51
N THR A 63 4.23 -9.58 3.34
CA THR A 63 3.11 -10.53 3.19
C THR A 63 3.05 -11.65 4.24
N PRO A 64 3.31 -11.38 5.55
CA PRO A 64 3.25 -12.41 6.58
C PRO A 64 1.82 -12.92 6.75
N VAL A 65 1.67 -14.13 7.29
CA VAL A 65 0.33 -14.66 7.59
C VAL A 65 -0.05 -14.19 8.98
N THR A 66 -1.14 -13.44 9.09
CA THR A 66 -1.73 -13.03 10.37
C THR A 66 -2.99 -13.87 10.67
N GLU A 67 -3.88 -13.37 11.52
CA GLU A 67 -5.14 -14.03 11.85
C GLU A 67 -5.97 -14.30 10.58
N GLN A 68 -6.74 -15.39 10.61
CA GLN A 68 -7.71 -15.74 9.56
C GLN A 68 -7.10 -15.90 8.14
N LYS A 69 -5.80 -16.22 8.06
CA LYS A 69 -5.02 -16.29 6.80
C LYS A 69 -4.93 -14.95 6.06
N SER A 70 -5.18 -13.84 6.75
CA SER A 70 -4.95 -12.51 6.19
C SER A 70 -3.46 -12.28 5.95
N LYS A 71 -3.16 -11.45 4.96
CA LYS A 71 -1.79 -11.19 4.47
C LYS A 71 -1.59 -9.70 4.26
N PRO A 72 -1.33 -8.94 5.34
CA PRO A 72 -0.97 -7.54 5.22
C PRO A 72 0.29 -7.37 4.38
N ASP A 73 0.43 -6.22 3.70
CA ASP A 73 1.57 -5.98 2.81
C ASP A 73 2.89 -5.99 3.59
N PHE A 74 2.96 -5.31 4.75
CA PHE A 74 4.11 -5.29 5.65
C PHE A 74 3.72 -5.33 7.14
N ILE A 75 4.52 -6.05 7.93
CA ILE A 75 4.52 -6.02 9.40
C ILE A 75 5.91 -5.72 9.92
N PHE A 76 5.98 -4.92 10.97
CA PHE A 76 7.22 -4.50 11.64
C PHE A 76 7.14 -4.83 13.13
N PRO A 77 8.23 -5.30 13.76
CA PRO A 77 9.53 -5.60 13.16
C PRO A 77 9.56 -6.90 12.33
N GLY A 78 8.56 -7.77 12.46
CA GLY A 78 8.53 -9.02 11.71
C GLY A 78 7.40 -9.95 12.15
N GLU A 79 7.26 -11.05 11.42
CA GLU A 79 6.23 -12.07 11.66
C GLU A 79 6.41 -12.79 13.00
N LYS A 80 7.67 -13.02 13.43
CA LYS A 80 7.95 -13.70 14.70
C LYS A 80 7.43 -12.88 15.89
N GLU A 81 7.76 -11.60 15.93
CA GLU A 81 7.30 -10.67 16.95
C GLU A 81 5.78 -10.47 16.89
N TYR A 82 5.19 -10.52 15.69
CA TYR A 82 3.74 -10.47 15.50
C TYR A 82 3.01 -11.69 16.04
N HIS A 83 3.62 -12.88 16.08
CA HIS A 83 2.98 -14.08 16.65
C HIS A 83 3.34 -14.33 18.11
N ASP A 84 4.35 -13.64 18.64
CA ASP A 84 4.72 -13.73 20.05
C ASP A 84 3.77 -12.89 20.93
N SER A 85 2.91 -13.56 21.68
CA SER A 85 1.93 -12.92 22.59
C SER A 85 2.58 -12.13 23.72
N SER A 86 3.84 -12.40 24.05
CA SER A 86 4.61 -11.65 25.05
C SER A 86 5.26 -10.38 24.49
N PHE A 87 5.34 -10.25 23.16
CA PHE A 87 5.84 -9.05 22.52
C PHE A 87 4.83 -7.90 22.66
N ASP A 88 5.32 -6.72 23.02
CA ASP A 88 4.49 -5.53 23.20
C ASP A 88 3.84 -5.10 21.87
N SER A 89 2.50 -5.10 21.82
CA SER A 89 1.75 -4.72 20.63
C SER A 89 1.91 -3.25 20.25
N LEU A 90 2.29 -2.37 21.19
CA LEU A 90 2.58 -0.96 20.91
C LEU A 90 3.83 -0.79 20.04
N ARG A 91 4.71 -1.79 20.02
CA ARG A 91 5.91 -1.84 19.18
C ARG A 91 5.64 -2.50 17.83
N LEU A 92 4.48 -3.10 17.63
CA LEU A 92 4.07 -3.64 16.35
C LEU A 92 3.55 -2.51 15.44
N THR A 93 3.88 -2.60 14.15
CA THR A 93 3.37 -1.68 13.13
C THR A 93 2.94 -2.48 11.91
N MET A 94 1.85 -2.03 11.28
CA MET A 94 1.35 -2.58 10.02
C MET A 94 1.29 -1.47 8.98
N LEU A 95 1.74 -1.78 7.76
CA LEU A 95 1.62 -0.90 6.61
C LEU A 95 0.92 -1.65 5.47
N GLY A 96 -0.29 -1.21 5.13
CA GLY A 96 -0.92 -1.54 3.86
C GLY A 96 -0.42 -0.62 2.76
N VAL A 97 -0.30 -1.13 1.54
CA VAL A 97 0.14 -0.38 0.36
C VAL A 97 -0.93 -0.51 -0.70
N LYS A 98 -1.47 0.63 -1.16
CA LYS A 98 -2.44 0.65 -2.26
C LYS A 98 -2.03 1.70 -3.26
N SER A 99 -1.92 1.32 -4.53
CA SER A 99 -1.69 2.28 -5.62
C SER A 99 -2.89 3.22 -5.84
N SER A 100 -4.08 2.81 -5.39
CA SER A 100 -5.31 3.62 -5.38
C SER A 100 -6.23 3.17 -4.25
N CYS A 101 -6.71 4.13 -3.46
CA CYS A 101 -7.42 3.97 -2.20
C CYS A 101 -8.92 3.73 -2.37
N LYS A 102 -9.64 4.51 -3.20
CA LYS A 102 -11.11 4.44 -3.39
C LYS A 102 -11.85 3.90 -2.15
N ASP A 103 -12.56 2.76 -2.25
CA ASP A 103 -13.16 2.08 -1.09
C ASP A 103 -12.35 0.87 -0.60
N ARG A 104 -11.27 0.52 -1.31
CA ARG A 104 -10.47 -0.69 -1.02
C ARG A 104 -9.55 -0.53 0.19
N TRP A 105 -9.33 0.70 0.66
CA TRP A 105 -8.57 0.93 1.89
C TRP A 105 -9.18 0.24 3.11
N ARG A 106 -10.50 0.02 3.12
CA ARG A 106 -11.21 -0.66 4.21
C ARG A 106 -10.71 -2.09 4.47
N GLN A 107 -10.16 -2.74 3.44
CA GLN A 107 -9.60 -4.09 3.55
C GLN A 107 -8.44 -4.13 4.55
N VAL A 108 -7.64 -3.05 4.63
CA VAL A 108 -6.52 -2.92 5.58
C VAL A 108 -6.99 -2.99 7.03
N LEU A 109 -8.21 -2.52 7.33
CA LEU A 109 -8.72 -2.49 8.71
C LEU A 109 -8.90 -3.88 9.31
N ALA A 110 -9.18 -4.88 8.47
CA ALA A 110 -9.47 -6.26 8.86
C ALA A 110 -8.21 -7.15 8.98
N GLU A 111 -7.02 -6.59 8.71
CA GLU A 111 -5.75 -7.33 8.80
C GLU A 111 -5.08 -7.06 10.16
N ALA A 112 -4.20 -7.94 10.62
CA ALA A 112 -3.36 -7.73 11.79
C ALA A 112 -4.10 -7.25 13.07
N ASP A 113 -4.89 -8.13 13.69
CA ASP A 113 -5.78 -7.80 14.82
C ASP A 113 -5.04 -7.24 16.04
N ARG A 114 -3.77 -7.62 16.24
CA ARG A 114 -2.94 -7.10 17.35
C ARG A 114 -2.58 -5.62 17.21
N ILE A 115 -2.78 -5.03 16.03
CA ILE A 115 -2.36 -3.67 15.70
C ILE A 115 -3.59 -2.79 15.52
N GLU A 116 -3.88 -1.99 16.55
CA GLU A 116 -5.04 -1.11 16.57
C GLU A 116 -4.89 0.09 15.61
N ARG A 117 -3.75 0.80 15.69
CA ARG A 117 -3.45 1.91 14.78
C ARG A 117 -2.65 1.40 13.59
N LYS A 118 -3.29 1.42 12.43
CA LYS A 118 -2.75 0.91 11.16
C LYS A 118 -2.27 2.06 10.28
N HIS A 119 -1.43 1.75 9.29
CA HIS A 119 -0.94 2.72 8.33
C HIS A 119 -1.27 2.27 6.92
N LEU A 120 -1.61 3.22 6.05
CA LEU A 120 -1.87 2.99 4.64
C LEU A 120 -0.99 3.93 3.81
N LEU A 121 -0.12 3.37 3.00
CA LEU A 121 0.64 4.11 2.00
C LEU A 121 -0.08 4.13 0.66
N THR A 122 -0.15 5.29 0.04
CA THR A 122 -0.65 5.45 -1.34
C THR A 122 0.09 6.54 -2.12
N LEU A 123 -0.11 6.55 -3.42
CA LEU A 123 0.27 7.63 -4.34
C LEU A 123 -0.95 8.37 -4.90
N GLU A 124 -2.16 8.04 -4.42
CA GLU A 124 -3.38 8.71 -4.82
C GLU A 124 -3.41 10.12 -4.24
N ALA A 125 -3.50 11.12 -5.12
CA ALA A 125 -3.65 12.52 -4.74
C ALA A 125 -5.12 12.87 -4.48
N ALA A 126 -5.35 13.90 -3.65
CA ALA A 126 -6.66 14.52 -3.45
C ALA A 126 -7.79 13.55 -3.02
N ILE A 127 -7.50 12.63 -2.08
CA ILE A 127 -8.55 11.84 -1.40
C ILE A 127 -9.49 12.80 -0.65
N SER A 128 -10.80 12.58 -0.74
CA SER A 128 -11.79 13.51 -0.19
C SER A 128 -11.66 13.64 1.34
N LYS A 129 -12.03 14.81 1.87
CA LYS A 129 -12.07 15.05 3.33
C LYS A 129 -12.91 14.00 4.05
N SER A 130 -14.10 13.70 3.52
CA SER A 130 -14.98 12.68 4.10
C SER A 130 -14.32 11.31 4.23
N GLN A 131 -13.51 10.90 3.24
CA GLN A 131 -12.78 9.64 3.29
C GLN A 131 -11.63 9.70 4.30
N THR A 132 -10.86 10.80 4.36
CA THR A 132 -9.78 10.93 5.35
C THR A 132 -10.30 11.01 6.78
N ASP A 133 -11.44 11.68 7.01
CA ASP A 133 -12.09 11.74 8.32
C ASP A 133 -12.54 10.34 8.76
N GLU A 134 -13.05 9.54 7.81
CA GLU A 134 -13.43 8.16 8.09
C GLU A 134 -12.21 7.29 8.42
N MET A 135 -11.12 7.40 7.65
CA MET A 135 -9.86 6.70 7.93
C MET A 135 -9.34 7.06 9.34
N GLN A 136 -9.34 8.35 9.70
CA GLN A 136 -8.94 8.82 11.01
C GLN A 136 -9.83 8.24 12.12
N SER A 137 -11.15 8.24 11.94
CA SER A 137 -12.09 7.65 12.92
C SER A 137 -11.86 6.14 13.14
N LYS A 138 -11.34 5.46 12.12
CA LYS A 138 -10.99 4.02 12.13
C LYS A 138 -9.54 3.76 12.54
N LYS A 139 -8.82 4.77 13.04
CA LYS A 139 -7.41 4.68 13.46
C LYS A 139 -6.47 4.22 12.33
N LEU A 140 -6.82 4.53 11.08
CA LEU A 140 -5.99 4.26 9.91
C LEU A 140 -5.27 5.53 9.48
N GLN A 141 -3.97 5.61 9.74
CA GLN A 141 -3.12 6.74 9.37
C GLN A 141 -2.76 6.70 7.88
N LEU A 142 -3.11 7.75 7.13
CA LEU A 142 -2.70 7.88 5.74
C LEU A 142 -1.24 8.35 5.66
N VAL A 143 -0.44 7.62 4.88
CA VAL A 143 0.99 7.88 4.62
C VAL A 143 1.17 8.21 3.13
N LEU A 144 1.85 9.31 2.83
CA LEU A 144 2.05 9.81 1.47
C LEU A 144 3.47 10.36 1.27
N PRO A 145 4.06 10.30 0.06
CA PRO A 145 5.21 11.11 -0.26
C PRO A 145 4.93 12.60 -0.01
N ARG A 146 5.90 13.31 0.59
CA ARG A 146 5.75 14.73 0.97
C ARG A 146 5.26 15.62 -0.19
N GLY A 147 5.73 15.34 -1.40
CA GLY A 147 5.34 16.08 -2.61
C GLY A 147 3.85 15.99 -2.99
N LEU A 148 3.08 15.05 -2.42
CA LEU A 148 1.64 14.91 -2.67
C LEU A 148 0.76 15.61 -1.62
N HIS A 149 1.33 16.05 -0.49
CA HIS A 149 0.57 16.67 0.60
C HIS A 149 -0.12 17.97 0.16
N ASN A 150 0.49 18.71 -0.78
CA ASN A 150 -0.08 19.94 -1.34
C ASN A 150 -1.38 19.74 -2.14
N THR A 151 -1.73 18.48 -2.48
CA THR A 151 -3.00 18.14 -3.14
C THR A 151 -4.18 18.03 -2.17
N TYR A 152 -3.91 18.14 -0.86
CA TYR A 152 -4.88 18.02 0.23
C TYR A 152 -5.13 19.39 0.89
N SER A 153 -6.26 19.53 1.59
CA SER A 153 -6.55 20.75 2.36
C SER A 153 -5.57 20.92 3.52
N ALA A 154 -5.41 22.15 4.03
CA ALA A 154 -4.54 22.42 5.18
C ALA A 154 -4.95 21.61 6.43
N GLU A 155 -6.26 21.40 6.62
CA GLU A 155 -6.79 20.58 7.70
C GLU A 155 -6.35 19.11 7.56
N GLN A 156 -6.50 18.53 6.37
CA GLN A 156 -6.04 17.16 6.10
C GLN A 156 -4.53 17.04 6.29
N GLN A 157 -3.74 18.01 5.79
CA GLN A 157 -2.27 18.01 5.91
C GLN A 157 -1.77 17.93 7.35
N SER A 158 -2.51 18.47 8.32
CA SER A 158 -2.14 18.37 9.75
C SER A 158 -2.19 16.94 10.30
N TRP A 159 -2.99 16.08 9.68
CA TRP A 159 -3.17 14.68 10.05
C TRP A 159 -2.33 13.74 9.19
N LEU A 160 -1.98 14.10 7.96
CA LEU A 160 -1.19 13.26 7.06
C LEU A 160 0.19 12.94 7.63
N MET A 161 0.64 11.71 7.42
CA MET A 161 2.00 11.28 7.70
C MET A 161 2.78 11.23 6.38
N ASP A 162 4.04 11.67 6.38
CA ASP A 162 4.92 11.42 5.25
C ASP A 162 5.75 10.14 5.43
N VAL A 163 6.34 9.65 4.33
CA VAL A 163 7.13 8.42 4.33
C VAL A 163 8.28 8.49 5.34
N SER A 164 8.91 9.66 5.49
CA SER A 164 9.99 9.85 6.46
C SER A 164 9.49 9.73 7.90
N GLY A 165 8.35 10.37 8.22
CA GLY A 165 7.71 10.26 9.52
C GLY A 165 7.31 8.83 9.85
N PHE A 166 6.83 8.08 8.86
CA PHE A 166 6.53 6.65 9.02
C PHE A 166 7.80 5.84 9.32
N THR A 167 8.90 6.04 8.58
CA THR A 167 10.15 5.32 8.82
C THR A 167 10.73 5.62 10.20
N THR A 168 10.68 6.88 10.65
CA THR A 168 11.11 7.28 12.00
C THR A 168 10.26 6.58 13.07
N LEU A 169 8.93 6.62 12.94
CA LEU A 169 8.02 5.93 13.86
C LEU A 169 8.36 4.44 14.02
N VAL A 170 8.62 3.76 12.90
CA VAL A 170 8.96 2.34 12.90
C VAL A 170 10.32 2.10 13.57
N LEU A 171 11.32 2.92 13.26
CA LEU A 171 12.65 2.82 13.88
C LEU A 171 12.60 3.03 15.39
N ASP A 172 11.85 4.01 15.87
CA ASP A 172 11.71 4.30 17.31
C ASP A 172 11.10 3.10 18.05
N ARG A 173 10.02 2.53 17.49
CA ARG A 173 9.37 1.32 18.04
C ARG A 173 10.29 0.10 18.07
N GLN A 174 11.20 -0.01 17.11
CA GLN A 174 12.18 -1.11 17.09
C GLN A 174 13.34 -0.88 18.06
N SER A 175 13.75 0.37 18.26
CA SER A 175 14.89 0.73 19.10
C SER A 175 14.62 0.62 20.60
N GLY A 176 13.35 0.51 21.01
CA GLY A 176 12.98 0.27 22.42
C GLY A 176 13.19 1.48 23.34
N HIS A 177 13.37 2.68 22.78
CA HIS A 177 13.42 3.92 23.54
C HIS A 177 11.97 4.43 23.73
N SER A 178 11.34 4.00 24.81
CA SER A 178 10.15 4.62 25.40
C SER A 178 10.37 4.77 26.90
#